data_AF-X1HTX5-F1
#
_entry.id   AF-X1HTX5-F1
#
_cell.length_a   1.000
_cell.length_b   1.000
_cell.length_c   1.000
_cell.angle_alpha   90.00
_cell.angle_beta   90.00
_cell.angle_gamma   90.00
#
_symmetry.space_group_name_H-M   'P 1'
#
loop_
_entity.id
_entity.type
_entity.pdbx_description
1 polymer ?
#
loop_
_entity_poly.entity_id
_entity_poly.type
_entity_poly.pdbx_seq_one_letter_code
_entity_poly.pdbx_strand_id
1 'polypeptide(L)'
;SNATAGAQSYDLAFDDTFDWCDEDLACLAIHMGLPQNPTRNFFGGPWRWNVRVNGSVGAPPASPIPGVGPPAWTLTEGQKVWFKAQILREDGRVSTPFECDPVVVVA
;
A
#
# COMPACT_ATOMS: atom_id res chain seq x y z
N SER A 1 0.72 6.11 -7.80
CA SER A 1 0.30 6.41 -6.42
C SER A 1 0.97 7.69 -5.98
N ASN A 2 0.23 8.62 -5.35
CA ASN A 2 0.78 9.86 -4.78
C ASN A 2 0.87 9.73 -3.27
N ALA A 3 1.83 10.38 -2.63
CA ALA A 3 1.92 10.47 -1.16
C ALA A 3 2.19 11.93 -0.77
N THR A 4 1.47 12.45 0.23
CA THR A 4 1.48 13.88 0.58
C THR A 4 1.93 14.11 2.02
N ALA A 5 2.80 15.10 2.23
CA ALA A 5 3.25 15.50 3.56
C ALA A 5 2.19 16.35 4.29
N GLY A 6 1.44 17.20 3.59
CA GLY A 6 0.43 18.07 4.18
C GLY A 6 -0.74 17.30 4.77
N ALA A 7 -1.28 16.32 4.03
CA ALA A 7 -2.40 15.51 4.50
C ALA A 7 -1.99 14.26 5.29
N GLN A 8 -0.69 13.89 5.26
CA GLN A 8 -0.19 12.62 5.80
C GLN A 8 -1.04 11.46 5.28
N SER A 9 -1.09 11.31 3.96
CA SER A 9 -1.89 10.28 3.29
C SER A 9 -1.29 9.93 1.92
N TYR A 10 -1.78 8.84 1.33
CA TYR A 10 -1.37 8.39 0.00
C TYR A 10 -2.52 7.76 -0.79
N ASP A 11 -2.43 7.80 -2.11
CA ASP A 11 -3.36 7.12 -3.00
C ASP A 11 -2.91 5.68 -3.21
N LEU A 12 -3.82 4.74 -2.96
CA LEU A 12 -3.59 3.32 -3.13
C LEU A 12 -4.22 2.84 -4.43
N ALA A 13 -3.39 2.54 -5.41
CA ALA A 13 -3.81 1.84 -6.63
C ALA A 13 -3.43 0.36 -6.53
N PHE A 14 -4.37 -0.50 -6.91
CA PHE A 14 -4.18 -1.95 -7.07
C PHE A 14 -4.95 -2.45 -8.30
N ASP A 15 -4.68 -3.68 -8.72
CA ASP A 15 -5.47 -4.35 -9.75
C ASP A 15 -6.75 -4.90 -9.12
N ASP A 16 -7.88 -4.25 -9.39
CA ASP A 16 -9.20 -4.62 -8.88
C ASP A 16 -9.87 -5.75 -9.68
N THR A 17 -9.19 -6.30 -10.69
CA THR A 17 -9.63 -7.49 -11.42
C THR A 17 -9.23 -8.80 -10.75
N PHE A 18 -8.40 -8.73 -9.70
CA PHE A 18 -7.96 -9.94 -9.00
C PHE A 18 -9.09 -10.56 -8.17
N ASP A 19 -9.14 -11.90 -8.17
CA ASP A 19 -10.16 -12.70 -7.49
C ASP A 19 -10.32 -12.42 -5.99
N TRP A 20 -9.33 -11.80 -5.32
CA TRP A 20 -9.45 -11.49 -3.89
C TRP A 20 -10.41 -10.33 -3.63
N CYS A 21 -10.65 -9.48 -4.63
CA CYS A 21 -11.54 -8.33 -4.49
C CYS A 21 -13.00 -8.77 -4.28
N ASP A 22 -13.41 -9.86 -4.93
CA ASP A 22 -14.75 -10.47 -4.81
C ASP A 22 -14.72 -11.75 -3.94
N GLU A 23 -13.90 -11.75 -2.89
CA GLU A 23 -13.83 -12.84 -1.91
C GLU A 23 -13.97 -12.26 -0.49
N ASP A 24 -14.99 -12.71 0.25
CA ASP A 24 -15.18 -12.31 1.64
C ASP A 24 -14.03 -12.82 2.52
N LEU A 25 -13.64 -12.04 3.54
CA LEU A 25 -12.53 -12.33 4.45
C LEU A 25 -11.13 -12.37 3.81
N ALA A 26 -11.03 -12.23 2.48
CA ALA A 26 -9.77 -11.97 1.81
C ALA A 26 -9.33 -10.52 2.01
N CYS A 27 -8.03 -10.25 1.91
CA CYS A 27 -7.55 -8.87 1.92
C CYS A 27 -6.21 -8.69 1.21
N LEU A 28 -5.99 -7.45 0.75
CA LEU A 28 -4.70 -6.93 0.37
C LEU A 28 -4.07 -6.24 1.58
N ALA A 29 -3.04 -6.86 2.17
CA ALA A 29 -2.30 -6.31 3.29
C ALA A 29 -1.11 -5.48 2.78
N ILE A 30 -0.99 -4.24 3.25
CA ILE A 30 0.00 -3.28 2.77
C ILE A 30 0.94 -2.89 3.91
N HIS A 31 2.23 -2.93 3.59
CA HIS A 31 3.31 -2.51 4.45
C HIS A 31 4.04 -1.33 3.82
N MET A 32 4.50 -0.43 4.66
CA MET A 32 5.22 0.77 4.28
C MET A 32 6.68 0.69 4.77
N GLY A 33 7.60 0.98 3.86
CA GLY A 33 9.01 1.14 4.15
C GLY A 33 9.31 2.46 4.85
N LEU A 34 10.36 2.49 5.67
CA LEU A 34 10.88 3.71 6.27
C LEU A 34 11.24 4.74 5.18
N PRO A 35 10.73 5.98 5.23
CA PRO A 35 11.07 7.03 4.26
C PRO A 35 12.58 7.25 4.15
N GLN A 36 13.09 7.38 2.92
CA GLN A 36 14.51 7.59 2.62
C GLN A 36 14.73 8.87 1.81
N ASN A 37 15.98 9.32 1.78
CA ASN A 37 16.42 10.39 0.89
C ASN A 37 16.14 10.02 -0.59
N PRO A 38 15.76 10.98 -1.46
CA PRO A 38 15.43 10.73 -2.86
C PRO A 38 16.56 10.10 -3.70
N THR A 39 17.81 10.21 -3.25
CA THR A 39 18.97 9.58 -3.91
C THR A 39 19.07 8.06 -3.71
N ARG A 40 18.28 7.48 -2.79
CA ARG A 40 18.27 6.03 -2.58
C ARG A 40 17.52 5.30 -3.70
N ASN A 41 18.17 4.28 -4.24
CA ASN A 41 17.66 3.47 -5.36
C ASN A 41 17.29 2.03 -4.97
N PHE A 42 17.64 1.61 -3.76
CA PHE A 42 17.31 0.28 -3.24
C PHE A 42 16.87 0.39 -1.78
N PHE A 43 15.88 -0.41 -1.41
CA PHE A 43 15.35 -0.49 -0.06
C PHE A 43 15.07 -1.95 0.31
N GLY A 44 15.62 -2.40 1.44
CA GLY A 44 15.43 -3.77 1.94
C GLY A 44 14.60 -3.86 3.22
N GLY A 45 14.13 -2.73 3.75
CA GLY A 45 13.52 -2.61 5.06
C GLY A 45 14.18 -1.53 5.93
N PRO A 46 13.60 -1.22 7.11
CA PRO A 46 12.51 -1.94 7.78
C PRO A 46 11.12 -1.66 7.22
N TRP A 47 10.25 -2.67 7.25
CA TRP A 47 8.85 -2.59 6.82
C TRP A 47 7.93 -2.52 8.04
N ARG A 48 6.89 -1.68 7.98
CA ARG A 48 5.82 -1.64 8.99
C ARG A 48 4.47 -1.90 8.35
N TRP A 49 3.60 -2.63 9.04
CA TRP A 49 2.20 -2.74 8.63
C TRP A 49 1.57 -1.34 8.58
N ASN A 50 0.77 -1.10 7.55
CA ASN A 50 0.15 0.21 7.32
C ASN A 50 -1.38 0.10 7.27
N VAL A 51 -1.91 -0.67 6.33
CA VAL A 51 -3.36 -0.83 6.13
C VAL A 51 -3.67 -2.18 5.50
N ARG A 52 -4.96 -2.53 5.48
CA ARG A 52 -5.48 -3.58 4.60
C ARG A 52 -6.70 -3.09 3.82
N VAL A 53 -6.90 -3.61 2.63
CA VAL A 53 -8.15 -3.49 1.86
C VAL A 53 -8.82 -4.86 1.89
N ASN A 54 -10.06 -4.93 2.36
CA ASN A 54 -10.78 -6.21 2.40
C ASN A 54 -11.47 -6.46 1.06
N GLY A 55 -11.47 -7.70 0.61
CA GLY A 55 -12.41 -8.17 -0.41
C GLY A 55 -13.82 -8.22 0.14
N SER A 56 -14.81 -8.14 -0.74
CA SER A 56 -16.22 -8.25 -0.38
C SER A 56 -17.02 -8.74 -1.57
N VAL A 57 -17.76 -9.84 -1.38
CA VAL A 57 -18.63 -10.38 -2.42
C VAL A 57 -19.76 -9.38 -2.71
N GLY A 58 -19.97 -9.07 -4.00
CA GLY A 58 -21.06 -8.20 -4.45
C GLY A 58 -20.84 -6.69 -4.22
N ALA A 59 -19.84 -6.31 -3.41
CA ALA A 59 -19.34 -4.94 -3.32
C ALA A 59 -17.80 -4.90 -3.29
N PRO A 60 -17.10 -5.39 -4.35
CA PRO A 60 -15.65 -5.42 -4.38
C PRO A 60 -15.02 -4.02 -4.18
N PRO A 61 -13.83 -3.91 -3.57
CA PRO A 61 -13.15 -2.64 -3.41
C PRO A 61 -12.75 -2.07 -4.78
N ALA A 62 -13.10 -0.81 -5.04
CA ALA A 62 -12.72 -0.13 -6.28
C ALA A 62 -11.32 0.48 -6.17
N SER A 63 -10.58 0.48 -7.28
CA SER A 63 -9.26 1.09 -7.40
C SER A 63 -9.29 2.32 -8.33
N PRO A 64 -8.54 3.40 -8.04
CA PRO A 64 -7.71 3.61 -6.85
C PRO A 64 -8.53 4.08 -5.63
N ILE A 65 -8.01 3.82 -4.43
CA ILE A 65 -8.52 4.40 -3.16
C ILE A 65 -7.71 5.66 -2.83
N PRO A 66 -8.30 6.86 -2.88
CA PRO A 66 -7.58 8.09 -2.58
C PRO A 66 -7.41 8.34 -1.08
N GLY A 67 -6.34 9.03 -0.69
CA GLY A 67 -6.20 9.59 0.66
C GLY A 67 -6.14 8.57 1.80
N VAL A 68 -5.56 7.39 1.57
CA VAL A 68 -5.34 6.36 2.60
C VAL A 68 -4.37 6.89 3.67
N GLY A 69 -4.75 6.76 4.94
CA GLY A 69 -3.93 7.20 6.07
C GLY A 69 -4.56 6.85 7.44
N PRO A 70 -3.82 7.11 8.55
CA PRO A 70 -2.49 7.71 8.58
C PRO A 70 -1.38 6.71 8.14
N PRO A 71 -0.28 7.18 7.53
CA PRO A 71 0.85 6.35 7.15
C PRO A 71 1.61 5.85 8.39
N ALA A 72 2.21 4.67 8.28
CA ALA A 72 3.03 4.06 9.35
C ALA A 72 4.28 4.86 9.75
N TRP A 73 4.66 5.83 8.92
CA TRP A 73 5.75 6.78 9.14
C TRP A 73 5.31 8.18 8.78
N THR A 74 5.77 9.18 9.54
CA THR A 74 5.58 10.58 9.18
C THR A 74 6.22 10.86 7.83
N LEU A 75 5.45 11.42 6.91
CA LEU A 75 5.90 11.80 5.59
C LEU A 75 6.51 13.20 5.63
N THR A 76 7.68 13.36 5.03
CA THR A 76 8.28 14.68 4.77
C THR A 76 8.49 14.83 3.27
N GLU A 77 8.18 16.01 2.75
CA GLU A 77 8.31 16.33 1.32
C GLU A 77 9.72 16.00 0.79
N GLY A 78 9.77 15.48 -0.43
CA GLY A 78 10.99 15.12 -1.14
C GLY A 78 11.57 13.76 -0.76
N GLN A 79 11.05 13.09 0.26
CA GLN A 79 11.47 11.71 0.59
C GLN A 79 10.89 10.70 -0.40
N LYS A 80 11.59 9.58 -0.57
CA LYS A 80 11.06 8.38 -1.24
C LYS A 80 10.51 7.40 -0.20
N VAL A 81 9.38 6.79 -0.51
CA VAL A 81 8.77 5.72 0.27
C VAL A 81 8.50 4.51 -0.61
N TRP A 82 8.66 3.33 -0.04
CA TRP A 82 8.40 2.05 -0.71
C TRP A 82 7.17 1.41 -0.08
N PHE A 83 6.40 0.69 -0.88
CA PHE A 83 5.27 -0.10 -0.43
C PHE A 83 5.44 -1.54 -0.88
N LYS A 84 5.02 -2.44 0.01
CA LYS A 84 5.01 -3.88 -0.22
C LYS A 84 3.64 -4.41 0.14
N ALA A 85 3.06 -5.21 -0.74
CA ALA A 85 1.73 -5.77 -0.56
C ALA A 85 1.72 -7.28 -0.70
N GLN A 86 0.78 -7.92 -0.02
CA GLN A 86 0.51 -9.35 -0.07
C GLN A 86 -1.00 -9.58 -0.04
N ILE A 87 -1.46 -10.56 -0.80
CA ILE A 87 -2.85 -10.99 -0.77
C ILE A 87 -2.97 -12.14 0.23
N LEU A 88 -3.91 -12.02 1.16
CA LEU A 88 -4.36 -13.08 2.05
C LEU A 88 -5.73 -13.55 1.56
N ARG A 89 -5.87 -14.83 1.23
CA ARG A 89 -7.14 -15.46 0.84
C ARG A 89 -7.93 -15.89 2.07
N GLU A 90 -9.23 -16.10 1.91
CA GLU A 90 -10.13 -16.58 2.99
C GLU A 90 -9.60 -17.85 3.67
N ASP A 91 -9.04 -18.77 2.88
CA ASP A 91 -8.51 -20.05 3.37
C ASP A 91 -7.13 -19.95 4.05
N GLY A 92 -6.60 -18.74 4.24
CA GLY A 92 -5.33 -18.48 4.90
C GLY A 92 -4.10 -18.60 4.00
N ARG A 93 -4.25 -18.89 2.70
CA ARG A 93 -3.13 -18.82 1.75
C ARG A 93 -2.66 -17.38 1.56
N VAL A 94 -1.35 -17.19 1.45
CA VAL A 94 -0.71 -15.88 1.27
C VAL A 94 0.07 -15.86 -0.04
N SER A 95 -0.08 -14.80 -0.82
CA SER A 95 0.72 -14.59 -2.02
C SER A 95 2.19 -14.32 -1.70
N THR A 96 3.07 -14.50 -2.68
CA THR A 96 4.38 -13.86 -2.65
C THR A 96 4.19 -12.35 -2.57
N PRO A 97 5.04 -11.63 -1.82
CA PRO A 97 4.95 -10.19 -1.80
C PRO A 97 5.30 -9.57 -3.14
N PHE A 98 4.64 -8.46 -3.43
CA PHE A 98 4.93 -7.61 -4.56
C PHE A 98 5.09 -6.17 -4.11
N GLU A 99 5.84 -5.40 -4.88
CA GLU A 99 6.24 -4.03 -4.56
C GLU A 99 5.89 -3.14 -5.76
N CYS A 100 5.68 -1.85 -5.50
CA CYS A 100 5.61 -0.85 -6.54
C CYS A 100 6.90 -0.03 -6.58
N ASP A 101 7.04 0.77 -7.64
CA ASP A 101 8.10 1.78 -7.70
C ASP A 101 8.01 2.74 -6.49
N PRO A 102 9.15 3.25 -6.01
CA PRO A 102 9.15 4.18 -4.90
C PRO A 102 8.34 5.43 -5.23
N VAL A 103 7.47 5.81 -4.31
CA VAL A 103 6.66 7.03 -4.40
C VAL A 103 7.45 8.18 -3.78
N VAL A 104 7.56 9.29 -4.49
CA VAL A 104 8.11 10.53 -3.95
C VAL A 104 7.01 11.26 -3.20
N VAL A 105 7.30 11.64 -1.96
CA VAL A 105 6.40 12.45 -1.13
C VAL A 105 6.40 13.87 -1.67
N VAL A 106 5.22 14.36 -2.01
CA VAL A 106 4.98 15.75 -2.40
C VAL A 106 4.44 16.56 -1.22
N ALA A 107 4.37 17.88 -1.36
CA ALA A 107 3.76 18.78 -0.39
C ALA A 107 2.34 18.36 0.00
#